data_AF-A0A937S9V5-F1
#
_entry.id   AF-A0A937S9V5-F1
#
_cell.length_a   1.000
_cell.length_b   1.000
_cell.length_c   1.000
_cell.angle_alpha   90.00
_cell.angle_beta   90.00
_cell.angle_gamma   90.00
#
_symmetry.space_group_name_H-M   'P 1'
#
loop_
_entity.id
_entity.type
_entity.pdbx_description
1 polymer ?
#
loop_
_entity_poly.entity_id
_entity_poly.type
_entity_poly.pdbx_seq_one_letter_code
_entity_poly.pdbx_strand_id
1 'polypeptide(L)'
;MSRWPATVQAARELGLRPLTRYALYQVKLRSGWIRGRTPVGTWDEASLTPWLRPGVPGAAEAYAEYRQSMASPAFFFDPFADLRGVLHRTAGKAVKEAVAEADDLRQGWFSVFGLPAAHLGFPPDWSSLAPLSDDAPPPSLDLTEHWTHTHPERIPGDIKLLWEPSRFGWVYPLVRAFRATGDDAYAEACWDLILSWRRANKPNAGAHWVSAQEVALRLLALVFALYGLAPWMHRKATRITRLASMVFWHAARIPPTLDYARAQGNNHLITEAVGLYTAGVLFPETSDAARWRRLGRQALLEALSTQVGQDGGYVQHSANYHRLALQACTWAASLAARNDDALPAEALDALRRLTHALAALVDPATGRAPNYGPNDGALILPLSGTEFEDYRPGLQAAACLLDGGRL
;
A
#
# COMPACT_ATOMS: atom_id res chain seq x y z
N MET A 1 19.02 -8.18 40.82
CA MET A 1 19.28 -7.82 39.40
C MET A 1 18.87 -6.37 39.22
N SER A 2 19.81 -5.43 39.03
CA SER A 2 19.46 -4.02 38.87
C SER A 2 18.74 -3.82 37.54
N ARG A 3 17.50 -3.34 37.60
CA ARG A 3 16.78 -2.89 36.40
C ARG A 3 17.37 -1.54 36.03
N TRP A 4 18.10 -1.52 34.91
CA TRP A 4 18.55 -0.28 34.30
C TRP A 4 17.35 0.64 34.02
N PRO A 5 17.52 1.97 34.02
CA PRO A 5 16.48 2.87 33.53
C PRO A 5 16.05 2.46 32.12
N ALA A 6 14.75 2.55 31.82
CA ALA A 6 14.19 2.11 30.54
C ALA A 6 14.90 2.71 29.31
N THR A 7 15.41 3.94 29.45
CA THR A 7 16.21 4.62 28.41
C THR A 7 17.55 3.96 28.15
N VAL A 8 18.23 3.50 29.20
CA VAL A 8 19.50 2.77 29.08
C VAL A 8 19.28 1.38 28.52
N GLN A 9 18.20 0.71 28.93
CA GLN A 9 17.81 -0.57 28.35
C GLN A 9 17.49 -0.44 26.86
N ALA A 10 16.66 0.54 26.47
CA ALA A 10 16.35 0.80 25.07
C ALA A 10 17.59 1.18 24.26
N ALA A 11 18.56 1.89 24.85
CA ALA A 11 19.81 2.24 24.16
C ALA A 11 20.70 1.02 23.92
N ARG A 12 20.69 0.05 24.84
CA ARG A 12 21.42 -1.21 24.69
C ARG A 12 20.75 -2.15 23.70
N GLU A 13 19.41 -2.22 23.69
CA GLU A 13 18.64 -3.15 22.86
C GLU A 13 18.44 -2.64 21.43
N LEU A 14 18.13 -1.34 21.26
CA LEU A 14 17.82 -0.74 19.96
C LEU A 14 19.00 0.04 19.36
N GLY A 15 19.98 0.42 20.18
CA GLY A 15 21.09 1.28 19.77
C GLY A 15 20.73 2.78 19.77
N LEU A 16 21.76 3.62 19.72
CA LEU A 16 21.61 5.07 19.81
C LEU A 16 20.89 5.66 18.59
N ARG A 17 21.14 5.14 17.39
CA ARG A 17 20.61 5.71 16.14
C ARG A 17 19.08 5.61 16.04
N PRO A 18 18.42 4.46 16.28
CA PRO A 18 16.96 4.39 16.34
C PRO A 18 16.35 5.26 17.43
N LEU A 19 16.98 5.32 18.62
CA LEU A 19 16.52 6.19 19.70
C LEU A 19 16.55 7.67 19.34
N THR A 20 17.65 8.15 18.72
CA THR A 20 17.73 9.55 18.28
C THR A 20 16.67 9.87 17.23
N ARG A 21 16.42 8.96 16.29
CA ARG A 21 15.36 9.11 15.28
C ARG A 21 13.97 9.18 15.92
N TYR A 22 13.68 8.29 16.87
CA TYR A 22 12.41 8.30 17.60
C TYR A 22 12.25 9.56 18.45
N ALA A 23 13.30 9.99 19.15
CA ALA A 23 13.28 11.23 19.93
C ALA A 23 13.02 12.46 19.03
N LEU A 24 13.67 12.54 17.86
CA LEU A 24 13.42 13.60 16.89
C LEU A 24 11.97 13.57 16.39
N TYR A 25 11.42 12.38 16.11
CA TYR A 25 10.01 12.22 15.77
C TYR A 25 9.09 12.75 16.88
N GLN A 26 9.35 12.39 18.14
CA GLN A 26 8.55 12.87 19.29
C GLN A 26 8.65 14.39 19.47
N VAL A 27 9.81 15.00 19.27
CA VAL A 27 9.97 16.46 19.28
C VAL A 27 9.13 17.10 18.17
N LYS A 28 9.22 16.59 16.93
CA LYS A 28 8.43 17.07 15.78
C LYS A 28 6.92 16.93 16.01
N LEU A 29 6.48 15.85 16.66
CA LEU A 29 5.08 15.59 17.00
C LEU A 29 4.58 16.59 18.05
N ARG A 30 5.27 16.69 19.20
CA ARG A 30 4.85 17.52 20.35
C ARG A 30 4.93 19.03 20.10
N SER A 31 5.90 19.47 19.30
CA SER A 31 6.03 20.88 18.89
C SER A 31 4.95 21.33 17.90
N GLY A 32 4.17 20.41 17.33
CA GLY A 32 3.20 20.70 16.28
C GLY A 32 3.81 20.87 14.89
N TRP A 33 5.13 20.65 14.72
CA TRP A 33 5.79 20.73 13.41
C TRP A 33 5.15 19.78 12.39
N ILE A 34 4.84 18.55 12.80
CA ILE A 34 4.17 17.57 11.93
C ILE A 34 2.80 18.09 11.49
N ARG A 35 1.99 18.59 12.43
CA ARG A 35 0.67 19.15 12.15
C ARG A 35 0.73 20.33 11.17
N GLY A 36 1.75 21.18 11.27
CA GLY A 36 1.98 22.26 10.30
C GLY A 36 2.40 21.77 8.91
N ARG A 37 3.01 20.58 8.80
CA ARG A 37 3.41 19.96 7.52
C ARG A 37 2.33 19.09 6.90
N THR A 38 1.34 18.66 7.68
CA THR A 38 0.23 17.81 7.22
C THR A 38 -1.12 18.45 7.57
N PRO A 39 -1.42 19.69 7.16
CA PRO A 39 -2.67 20.33 7.54
C PRO A 39 -3.88 19.48 7.10
N VAL A 40 -4.97 19.56 7.87
CA VAL A 40 -6.25 18.94 7.45
C VAL A 40 -6.67 19.57 6.13
N GLY A 41 -6.81 18.74 5.11
CA GLY A 41 -7.14 19.17 3.77
C GLY A 41 -8.63 19.07 3.46
N THR A 42 -8.98 19.52 2.26
CA THR A 42 -10.25 19.22 1.61
C THR A 42 -9.98 18.60 0.25
N TRP A 43 -10.96 17.85 -0.25
CA TRP A 43 -10.84 17.22 -1.56
C TRP A 43 -11.34 18.11 -2.71
N ASP A 44 -11.15 19.43 -2.61
CA ASP A 44 -11.76 20.47 -3.46
C ASP A 44 -11.76 20.18 -4.99
N GLU A 45 -12.72 20.74 -5.73
CA GLU A 45 -12.95 20.49 -7.16
C GLU A 45 -11.86 21.09 -8.06
N ALA A 46 -11.10 22.09 -7.59
CA ALA A 46 -9.89 22.63 -8.25
C ALA A 46 -8.56 21.95 -7.81
N SER A 47 -8.64 20.78 -7.16
CA SER A 47 -7.61 20.18 -6.28
C SER A 47 -6.24 19.84 -6.86
N LEU A 48 -6.05 19.82 -8.18
CA LEU A 48 -4.76 19.37 -8.74
C LEU A 48 -3.74 20.48 -8.85
N THR A 49 -4.14 21.66 -9.31
CA THR A 49 -3.21 22.75 -9.69
C THR A 49 -2.14 23.04 -8.64
N PRO A 50 -2.43 23.08 -7.31
CA PRO A 50 -1.39 23.33 -6.30
C PRO A 50 -0.26 22.28 -6.25
N TRP A 51 -0.51 21.08 -6.76
CA TRP A 51 0.44 19.97 -6.76
C TRP A 51 1.26 19.89 -8.04
N LEU A 52 0.82 20.53 -9.11
CA LEU A 52 1.38 20.35 -10.44
C LEU A 52 2.59 21.25 -10.68
N ARG A 53 3.52 20.80 -11.53
CA ARG A 53 4.61 21.63 -12.02
C ARG A 53 4.09 22.74 -12.95
N PRO A 54 4.81 23.86 -13.08
CA PRO A 54 4.51 24.86 -14.09
C PRO A 54 4.38 24.23 -15.48
N GLY A 55 3.32 24.59 -16.21
CA GLY A 55 3.04 24.09 -17.55
C GLY A 55 2.22 22.80 -17.64
N VAL A 56 1.93 22.13 -16.52
CA VAL A 56 1.01 20.99 -16.51
C VAL A 56 -0.44 21.49 -16.31
N PRO A 57 -1.40 21.08 -17.16
CA PRO A 57 -2.78 21.52 -17.04
C PRO A 57 -3.46 20.92 -15.80
N GLY A 58 -4.19 21.74 -15.03
CA GLY A 58 -4.95 21.30 -13.85
C GLY A 58 -6.43 21.00 -14.13
N ALA A 59 -6.99 21.50 -15.24
CA ALA A 59 -8.36 21.23 -15.65
C ALA A 59 -8.53 19.76 -16.03
N ALA A 60 -9.68 19.16 -15.74
CA ALA A 60 -9.82 17.70 -15.78
C ALA A 60 -9.55 17.10 -17.14
N GLU A 61 -10.18 17.62 -18.18
CA GLU A 61 -10.05 17.18 -19.57
C GLU A 61 -8.60 17.31 -20.03
N ALA A 62 -8.01 18.49 -19.89
CA ALA A 62 -6.63 18.77 -20.29
C ALA A 62 -5.60 17.93 -19.49
N TYR A 63 -5.84 17.68 -18.21
CA TYR A 63 -4.99 16.81 -17.39
C TYR A 63 -5.06 15.35 -17.83
N ALA A 64 -6.27 14.85 -18.15
CA ALA A 64 -6.45 13.50 -18.65
C ALA A 64 -5.78 13.30 -20.01
N GLU A 65 -5.89 14.29 -20.92
CA GLU A 65 -5.19 14.30 -22.20
C GLU A 65 -3.67 14.37 -22.02
N TYR A 66 -3.18 15.27 -21.16
CA TYR A 66 -1.76 15.36 -20.81
C TYR A 66 -1.22 14.00 -20.37
N ARG A 67 -1.92 13.31 -19.45
CA ARG A 67 -1.48 12.01 -18.96
C ARG A 67 -1.51 10.91 -20.01
N GLN A 68 -2.51 10.89 -20.87
CA GLN A 68 -2.58 9.93 -21.98
C GLN A 68 -1.47 10.15 -23.02
N SER A 69 -1.03 11.39 -23.20
CA SER A 69 0.07 11.73 -24.12
C SER A 69 1.46 11.30 -23.63
N MET A 70 1.58 10.95 -22.34
CA MET A 70 2.87 10.61 -21.76
C MET A 70 3.35 9.23 -22.23
N ALA A 71 4.51 9.20 -22.90
CA ALA A 71 5.19 7.95 -23.25
C ALA A 71 5.83 7.25 -22.03
N SER A 72 6.10 8.01 -20.98
CA SER A 72 6.62 7.54 -19.68
C SER A 72 5.91 8.32 -18.57
N PRO A 73 5.62 7.70 -17.42
CA PRO A 73 6.21 6.47 -16.90
C PRO A 73 5.42 5.21 -17.28
N ALA A 74 6.10 4.07 -17.31
CA ALA A 74 5.50 2.76 -17.60
C ALA A 74 5.05 2.07 -16.30
N PHE A 75 3.78 1.64 -16.26
CA PHE A 75 3.28 0.71 -15.24
C PHE A 75 3.58 -0.74 -15.63
N PHE A 76 3.26 -1.74 -14.79
CA PHE A 76 3.63 -3.16 -14.99
C PHE A 76 3.11 -3.80 -16.28
N PHE A 77 2.03 -3.28 -16.83
CA PHE A 77 1.39 -3.74 -18.07
C PHE A 77 0.86 -2.54 -18.85
N ASP A 78 0.50 -2.74 -20.12
CA ASP A 78 -0.21 -1.74 -20.92
C ASP A 78 -1.64 -1.55 -20.34
N PRO A 79 -1.97 -0.37 -19.80
CA PRO A 79 -3.26 -0.11 -19.18
C PRO A 79 -4.45 -0.27 -20.13
N PHE A 80 -4.25 -0.07 -21.43
CA PHE A 80 -5.32 -0.10 -22.44
C PHE A 80 -5.41 -1.43 -23.21
N ALA A 81 -4.44 -2.33 -23.05
CA ALA A 81 -4.48 -3.64 -23.67
C ALA A 81 -5.72 -4.45 -23.24
N ASP A 82 -6.26 -5.27 -24.14
CA ASP A 82 -7.25 -6.28 -23.77
C ASP A 82 -6.56 -7.47 -23.09
N LEU A 83 -6.73 -7.59 -21.78
CA LEU A 83 -6.10 -8.65 -20.98
C LEU A 83 -6.98 -9.89 -20.83
N ARG A 84 -8.24 -9.88 -21.27
CA ARG A 84 -9.18 -10.98 -21.02
C ARG A 84 -8.64 -12.31 -21.50
N GLY A 85 -8.24 -12.37 -22.77
CA GLY A 85 -7.72 -13.60 -23.37
C GLY A 85 -6.46 -14.13 -22.65
N VAL A 86 -5.56 -13.25 -22.24
CA VAL A 86 -4.35 -13.64 -21.50
C VAL A 86 -4.73 -14.15 -20.11
N LEU A 87 -5.56 -13.42 -19.37
CA LEU A 87 -5.99 -13.80 -18.02
C LEU A 87 -6.76 -15.12 -18.00
N HIS A 88 -7.67 -15.35 -18.94
CA HIS A 88 -8.37 -16.64 -19.07
C HIS A 88 -7.41 -17.80 -19.35
N ARG A 89 -6.38 -17.58 -20.17
CA ARG A 89 -5.37 -18.61 -20.46
C ARG A 89 -4.41 -18.87 -19.30
N THR A 90 -3.97 -17.83 -18.59
CA THR A 90 -2.91 -17.94 -17.57
C THR A 90 -3.45 -18.17 -16.17
N ALA A 91 -4.59 -17.55 -15.81
CA ALA A 91 -5.20 -17.66 -14.49
C ALA A 91 -6.27 -18.75 -14.42
N GLY A 92 -6.90 -19.12 -15.55
CA GLY A 92 -7.84 -20.25 -15.62
C GLY A 92 -8.94 -20.16 -14.55
N LYS A 93 -8.98 -21.14 -13.64
CA LYS A 93 -9.96 -21.19 -12.52
C LYS A 93 -9.91 -19.93 -11.64
N ALA A 94 -8.74 -19.32 -11.47
CA ALA A 94 -8.56 -18.12 -10.67
C ALA A 94 -9.30 -16.88 -11.21
N VAL A 95 -9.77 -16.92 -12.46
CA VAL A 95 -10.70 -15.90 -12.98
C VAL A 95 -12.07 -16.01 -12.31
N LYS A 96 -12.60 -17.23 -12.15
CA LYS A 96 -13.90 -17.45 -11.51
C LYS A 96 -13.86 -17.05 -10.03
N GLU A 97 -12.76 -17.37 -9.35
CA GLU A 97 -12.53 -16.99 -7.95
C GLU A 97 -12.45 -15.47 -7.79
N ALA A 98 -11.74 -14.76 -8.69
CA ALA A 98 -11.69 -13.30 -8.69
C ALA A 98 -13.07 -12.66 -8.88
N VAL A 99 -13.89 -13.24 -9.75
CA VAL A 99 -15.26 -12.78 -10.00
C VAL A 99 -16.14 -13.01 -8.78
N ALA A 100 -16.08 -14.18 -8.15
CA ALA A 100 -16.84 -14.47 -6.94
C ALA A 100 -16.46 -13.52 -5.78
N GLU A 101 -15.16 -13.31 -5.55
CA GLU A 101 -14.67 -12.37 -4.54
C GLU A 101 -15.15 -10.93 -4.81
N ALA A 102 -15.18 -10.51 -6.08
CA ALA A 102 -15.71 -9.21 -6.48
C ALA A 102 -17.23 -9.09 -6.31
N ASP A 103 -17.98 -10.17 -6.53
CA ASP A 103 -19.43 -10.21 -6.34
C ASP A 103 -19.80 -10.16 -4.85
N ASP A 104 -19.01 -10.80 -3.98
CA ASP A 104 -19.16 -10.73 -2.52
C ASP A 104 -18.93 -9.29 -2.01
N LEU A 105 -17.87 -8.63 -2.50
CA LEU A 105 -17.58 -7.23 -2.18
C LEU A 105 -18.75 -6.30 -2.56
N ARG A 106 -19.36 -6.51 -3.73
CA ARG A 106 -20.53 -5.74 -4.20
C ARG A 106 -21.77 -5.97 -3.34
N GLN A 107 -21.84 -7.11 -2.65
CA GLN A 107 -22.89 -7.44 -1.69
C GLN A 107 -22.54 -6.97 -0.26
N GLY A 108 -21.41 -6.30 -0.06
CA GLY A 108 -21.00 -5.77 1.24
C GLY A 108 -20.19 -6.73 2.10
N TRP A 109 -19.72 -7.86 1.54
CA TRP A 109 -18.89 -8.84 2.24
C TRP A 109 -17.41 -8.60 1.97
N PHE A 110 -16.64 -8.35 3.02
CA PHE A 110 -15.21 -8.04 2.93
C PHE A 110 -14.40 -9.06 3.73
N SER A 111 -13.33 -9.61 3.14
CA SER A 111 -12.32 -10.32 3.92
C SER A 111 -11.49 -9.32 4.73
N VAL A 112 -11.33 -9.61 6.01
CA VAL A 112 -10.59 -8.78 6.98
C VAL A 112 -9.46 -9.64 7.53
N PHE A 113 -8.19 -9.27 7.32
CA PHE A 113 -7.00 -10.04 7.73
C PHE A 113 -6.90 -11.45 7.13
N GLY A 114 -7.49 -11.69 5.95
CA GLY A 114 -7.54 -13.02 5.34
C GLY A 114 -8.42 -14.02 6.09
N LEU A 115 -9.25 -13.54 7.03
CA LEU A 115 -10.30 -14.33 7.68
C LEU A 115 -11.55 -14.44 6.79
N PRO A 116 -12.52 -15.31 7.14
CA PRO A 116 -13.81 -15.35 6.48
C PRO A 116 -14.45 -13.96 6.37
N ALA A 117 -15.18 -13.73 5.28
CA ALA A 117 -15.73 -12.41 5.00
C ALA A 117 -16.73 -11.97 6.07
N ALA A 118 -16.62 -10.70 6.47
CA ALA A 118 -17.57 -10.02 7.34
C ALA A 118 -18.45 -9.08 6.52
N HIS A 119 -19.74 -8.98 6.86
CA HIS A 119 -20.64 -8.05 6.20
C HIS A 119 -20.46 -6.64 6.76
N LEU A 120 -19.77 -5.78 6.01
CA LEU A 120 -19.54 -4.38 6.36
C LEU A 120 -20.53 -3.42 5.70
N GLY A 121 -21.33 -3.92 4.75
CA GLY A 121 -22.20 -3.11 3.90
C GLY A 121 -21.48 -2.53 2.69
N PHE A 122 -22.25 -1.98 1.74
CA PHE A 122 -21.73 -1.37 0.52
C PHE A 122 -22.37 0.01 0.29
N PRO A 123 -21.67 1.12 0.62
CA PRO A 123 -20.32 1.16 1.19
C PRO A 123 -20.29 0.83 2.71
N PRO A 124 -19.12 0.43 3.24
CA PRO A 124 -18.90 0.33 4.68
C PRO A 124 -19.04 1.66 5.41
N ASP A 125 -19.37 1.61 6.71
CA ASP A 125 -19.12 2.73 7.61
C ASP A 125 -17.61 2.80 7.93
N TRP A 126 -16.92 3.73 7.26
CA TRP A 126 -15.48 3.93 7.41
C TRP A 126 -15.06 4.44 8.79
N SER A 127 -15.99 4.83 9.66
CA SER A 127 -15.72 5.26 11.03
C SER A 127 -15.91 4.16 12.07
N SER A 128 -16.43 3.00 11.66
CA SER A 128 -16.67 1.84 12.52
C SER A 128 -15.57 0.79 12.38
N LEU A 129 -15.26 0.10 13.49
CA LEU A 129 -14.35 -1.03 13.48
C LEU A 129 -15.05 -2.23 12.82
N ALA A 130 -14.34 -2.97 11.96
CA ALA A 130 -14.86 -4.22 11.42
C ALA A 130 -15.22 -5.20 12.55
N PRO A 131 -16.39 -5.86 12.51
CA PRO A 131 -16.80 -6.81 13.53
C PRO A 131 -15.95 -8.09 13.42
N LEU A 132 -15.46 -8.59 14.56
CA LEU A 132 -14.81 -9.91 14.67
C LEU A 132 -15.74 -10.99 15.23
N SER A 133 -16.87 -10.58 15.78
CA SER A 133 -17.91 -11.43 16.37
C SER A 133 -19.28 -10.79 16.10
N ASP A 134 -20.35 -11.50 16.45
CA ASP A 134 -21.73 -10.99 16.36
C ASP A 134 -22.06 -9.93 17.43
N ASP A 135 -21.06 -9.52 18.24
CA ASP A 135 -21.24 -8.46 19.24
C ASP A 135 -21.49 -7.10 18.56
N ALA A 136 -22.25 -6.25 19.24
CA ALA A 136 -22.47 -4.89 18.75
C ALA A 136 -21.12 -4.15 18.60
N PRO A 137 -20.85 -3.52 17.44
CA PRO A 137 -19.60 -2.81 17.24
C PRO A 137 -19.51 -1.63 18.20
N PRO A 138 -18.29 -1.22 18.61
CA PRO A 138 -18.11 0.00 19.39
C PRO A 138 -18.61 1.22 18.59
N PRO A 139 -18.91 2.34 19.27
CA PRO A 139 -19.35 3.56 18.59
C PRO A 139 -18.38 4.03 17.51
N SER A 140 -18.94 4.55 16.42
CA SER A 140 -18.19 5.19 15.33
C SER A 140 -17.22 6.26 15.85
N LEU A 141 -16.02 6.28 15.28
CA LEU A 141 -14.97 7.23 15.64
C LEU A 141 -15.18 8.59 14.99
N ASP A 142 -14.79 9.66 15.69
CA ASP A 142 -14.66 10.98 15.08
C ASP A 142 -13.41 11.01 14.19
N LEU A 143 -13.62 11.27 12.90
CA LEU A 143 -12.58 11.34 11.88
C LEU A 143 -12.27 12.78 11.43
N THR A 144 -12.75 13.78 12.14
CA THR A 144 -12.68 15.19 11.72
C THR A 144 -11.46 15.95 12.22
N GLU A 145 -10.95 15.59 13.40
CA GLU A 145 -9.75 16.22 13.98
C GLU A 145 -8.48 15.83 13.24
N HIS A 146 -7.42 16.64 13.37
CA HIS A 146 -6.12 16.28 12.80
C HIS A 146 -5.62 14.97 13.39
N TRP A 147 -5.10 14.07 12.57
CA TRP A 147 -4.73 12.71 12.98
C TRP A 147 -3.77 12.63 14.17
N THR A 148 -2.97 13.67 14.46
CA THR A 148 -2.09 13.70 15.65
C THR A 148 -2.85 13.79 16.98
N HIS A 149 -4.14 14.11 16.94
CA HIS A 149 -5.04 14.08 18.09
C HIS A 149 -5.71 12.72 18.28
N THR A 150 -5.62 11.83 17.29
CA THR A 150 -6.06 10.45 17.45
C THR A 150 -5.02 9.65 18.22
N HIS A 151 -5.48 8.98 19.27
CA HIS A 151 -4.69 8.14 20.15
C HIS A 151 -5.13 6.67 19.99
N PRO A 152 -4.46 5.85 19.16
CA PRO A 152 -4.85 4.46 18.91
C PRO A 152 -5.05 3.62 20.16
N GLU A 153 -4.23 3.87 21.19
CA GLU A 153 -4.28 3.19 22.49
C GLU A 153 -5.55 3.47 23.31
N ARG A 154 -6.36 4.46 22.90
CA ARG A 154 -7.61 4.86 23.57
C ARG A 154 -8.85 4.43 22.79
N ILE A 155 -8.70 3.88 21.59
CA ILE A 155 -9.82 3.41 20.80
C ILE A 155 -10.34 2.09 21.40
N PRO A 156 -11.66 1.91 21.60
CA PRO A 156 -12.22 0.65 22.06
C PRO A 156 -12.04 -0.43 20.99
N GLY A 157 -11.06 -1.33 21.18
CA GLY A 157 -10.72 -2.40 20.24
C GLY A 157 -9.42 -2.17 19.48
N ASP A 158 -9.06 -3.11 18.61
CA ASP A 158 -7.87 -2.99 17.77
C ASP A 158 -8.14 -2.02 16.61
N ILE A 159 -7.39 -0.91 16.56
CA ILE A 159 -7.45 0.09 15.47
C ILE A 159 -7.23 -0.56 14.09
N LYS A 160 -6.56 -1.70 14.01
CA LYS A 160 -6.40 -2.44 12.74
C LYS A 160 -7.76 -2.83 12.14
N LEU A 161 -8.79 -3.06 12.95
CA LEU A 161 -10.14 -3.36 12.45
C LEU A 161 -10.78 -2.19 11.72
N LEU A 162 -10.36 -0.96 12.03
CA LEU A 162 -10.72 0.22 11.27
C LEU A 162 -9.86 0.33 9.99
N TRP A 163 -8.55 0.08 10.12
CA TRP A 163 -7.60 0.27 9.02
C TRP A 163 -7.70 -0.78 7.92
N GLU A 164 -7.97 -2.03 8.24
CA GLU A 164 -7.97 -3.13 7.28
C GLU A 164 -8.87 -2.89 6.05
N PRO A 165 -10.18 -2.61 6.19
CA PRO A 165 -11.02 -2.27 5.03
C PRO A 165 -10.57 -0.96 4.35
N SER A 166 -9.90 -0.07 5.11
CA SER A 166 -9.34 1.19 4.63
C SER A 166 -7.90 1.06 4.12
N ARG A 167 -7.33 -0.14 3.95
CA ARG A 167 -6.10 -0.41 3.19
C ARG A 167 -6.35 -0.53 1.69
N PHE A 168 -7.63 -0.62 1.31
CA PHE A 168 -8.09 -0.77 -0.07
C PHE A 168 -7.70 -2.12 -0.69
N GLY A 169 -7.61 -3.18 0.13
CA GLY A 169 -7.38 -4.54 -0.35
C GLY A 169 -8.43 -4.98 -1.39
N TRP A 170 -9.66 -4.50 -1.26
CA TRP A 170 -10.79 -4.73 -2.18
C TRP A 170 -10.58 -4.15 -3.59
N VAL A 171 -9.63 -3.23 -3.81
CA VAL A 171 -9.32 -2.72 -5.15
C VAL A 171 -8.80 -3.85 -6.05
N TYR A 172 -7.91 -4.69 -5.53
CA TYR A 172 -7.24 -5.72 -6.32
C TYR A 172 -8.22 -6.76 -6.91
N PRO A 173 -9.14 -7.38 -6.15
CA PRO A 173 -10.11 -8.31 -6.70
C PRO A 173 -11.11 -7.65 -7.66
N LEU A 174 -11.60 -6.43 -7.36
CA LEU A 174 -12.50 -5.71 -8.27
C LEU A 174 -11.82 -5.38 -9.62
N VAL A 175 -10.56 -4.94 -9.58
CA VAL A 175 -9.76 -4.71 -10.80
C VAL A 175 -9.52 -6.02 -11.56
N ARG A 176 -9.21 -7.11 -10.86
CA ARG A 176 -9.02 -8.44 -11.49
C ARG A 176 -10.29 -8.90 -12.19
N ALA A 177 -11.45 -8.80 -11.53
CA ALA A 177 -12.75 -9.14 -12.12
C ALA A 177 -13.04 -8.28 -13.35
N PHE A 178 -12.92 -6.94 -13.25
CA PHE A 178 -13.07 -6.02 -14.38
C PHE A 178 -12.18 -6.41 -15.56
N ARG A 179 -10.89 -6.70 -15.32
CA ARG A 179 -9.96 -7.03 -16.42
C ARG A 179 -10.16 -8.42 -17.01
N ALA A 180 -10.71 -9.36 -16.25
CA ALA A 180 -11.00 -10.71 -16.72
C ALA A 180 -12.33 -10.81 -17.49
N THR A 181 -13.32 -9.97 -17.16
CA THR A 181 -14.67 -10.01 -17.77
C THR A 181 -14.91 -8.88 -18.76
N GLY A 182 -14.34 -7.70 -18.50
CA GLY A 182 -14.70 -6.45 -19.18
C GLY A 182 -16.02 -5.83 -18.69
N ASP A 183 -16.61 -6.34 -17.62
CA ASP A 183 -17.86 -5.81 -17.05
C ASP A 183 -17.59 -4.56 -16.21
N ASP A 184 -18.11 -3.42 -16.68
CA ASP A 184 -17.97 -2.13 -16.04
C ASP A 184 -18.54 -2.09 -14.61
N ALA A 185 -19.45 -3.00 -14.25
CA ALA A 185 -20.04 -3.05 -12.92
C ALA A 185 -18.99 -3.24 -11.81
N TYR A 186 -17.89 -3.95 -12.08
CA TYR A 186 -16.77 -4.08 -11.15
C TYR A 186 -15.95 -2.79 -11.02
N ALA A 187 -15.78 -2.06 -12.12
CA ALA A 187 -15.08 -0.77 -12.11
C ALA A 187 -15.91 0.32 -11.41
N GLU A 188 -17.22 0.38 -11.65
CA GLU A 188 -18.14 1.27 -10.95
C GLU A 188 -18.15 0.95 -9.44
N ALA A 189 -18.24 -0.33 -9.04
CA ALA A 189 -18.19 -0.72 -7.64
C ALA A 189 -16.88 -0.31 -6.94
N CYS A 190 -15.74 -0.52 -7.59
CA CYS A 190 -14.44 -0.07 -7.07
C CYS A 190 -14.42 1.45 -6.89
N TRP A 191 -14.96 2.18 -7.86
CA TRP A 191 -14.99 3.64 -7.81
C TRP A 191 -15.94 4.20 -6.75
N ASP A 192 -17.09 3.56 -6.55
CA ASP A 192 -18.06 3.95 -5.52
C ASP A 192 -17.48 3.78 -4.12
N LEU A 193 -16.72 2.71 -3.87
CA LEU A 193 -15.98 2.53 -2.61
C LEU A 193 -14.89 3.61 -2.42
N ILE A 194 -14.10 3.90 -3.45
CA ILE A 194 -13.08 4.97 -3.40
C ILE A 194 -13.73 6.32 -3.07
N LEU A 195 -14.83 6.67 -3.76
CA LEU A 195 -15.54 7.92 -3.54
C LEU A 195 -16.25 7.96 -2.18
N SER A 196 -16.80 6.84 -1.72
CA SER A 196 -17.38 6.74 -0.38
C SER A 196 -16.32 7.02 0.70
N TRP A 197 -15.17 6.34 0.62
CA TRP A 197 -14.07 6.57 1.55
C TRP A 197 -13.60 8.02 1.50
N ARG A 198 -13.43 8.59 0.30
CA ARG A 198 -13.05 9.99 0.10
C ARG A 198 -14.04 10.95 0.77
N ARG A 199 -15.35 10.72 0.68
CA ARG A 199 -16.37 11.55 1.34
C ARG A 199 -16.28 11.48 2.86
N ALA A 200 -16.04 10.30 3.42
CA ALA A 200 -15.95 10.09 4.86
C ALA A 200 -14.62 10.57 5.48
N ASN A 201 -13.54 10.62 4.69
CA ASN A 201 -12.19 10.83 5.20
C ASN A 201 -11.52 12.03 4.56
N LYS A 202 -11.38 13.13 5.30
CA LYS A 202 -10.61 14.30 4.84
C LYS A 202 -9.11 14.01 4.90
N PRO A 203 -8.27 14.59 4.01
CA PRO A 203 -6.83 14.46 4.11
C PRO A 203 -6.31 14.88 5.47
N ASN A 204 -5.43 14.06 6.06
CA ASN A 204 -4.81 14.28 7.36
C ASN A 204 -5.80 14.42 8.54
N ALA A 205 -7.03 13.92 8.42
CA ALA A 205 -8.02 13.94 9.50
C ALA A 205 -8.36 12.52 9.99
N GLY A 206 -8.38 12.34 11.31
CA GLY A 206 -8.83 11.11 11.95
C GLY A 206 -7.86 9.93 11.89
N ALA A 207 -8.35 8.80 12.41
CA ALA A 207 -7.58 7.60 12.66
C ALA A 207 -6.94 6.98 11.42
N HIS A 208 -7.56 7.14 10.24
CA HIS A 208 -7.03 6.59 9.00
C HIS A 208 -5.69 7.19 8.57
N TRP A 209 -5.32 8.38 9.04
CA TRP A 209 -4.09 9.08 8.65
C TRP A 209 -2.97 8.99 9.70
N VAL A 210 -3.16 8.23 10.78
CA VAL A 210 -2.18 8.08 11.86
C VAL A 210 -0.94 7.31 11.39
N SER A 211 -1.14 6.16 10.75
CA SER A 211 -0.05 5.31 10.27
C SER A 211 0.30 5.62 8.82
N ALA A 212 1.56 6.01 8.58
CA ALA A 212 2.04 6.28 7.22
C ALA A 212 2.17 5.02 6.37
N GLN A 213 2.35 3.84 6.98
CA GLN A 213 2.26 2.55 6.28
C GLN A 213 0.86 2.35 5.70
N GLU A 214 -0.20 2.59 6.47
CA GLU A 214 -1.59 2.44 5.99
C GLU A 214 -1.88 3.39 4.82
N VAL A 215 -1.37 4.62 4.91
CA VAL A 215 -1.43 5.61 3.83
C VAL A 215 -0.68 5.14 2.59
N ALA A 216 0.50 4.52 2.75
CA ALA A 216 1.28 3.98 1.64
C ALA A 216 0.58 2.78 0.97
N LEU A 217 -0.04 1.88 1.74
CA LEU A 217 -0.79 0.74 1.21
C LEU A 217 -2.00 1.20 0.39
N ARG A 218 -2.79 2.17 0.90
CA ARG A 218 -3.85 2.81 0.12
C ARG A 218 -3.34 3.44 -1.16
N LEU A 219 -2.19 4.10 -1.12
CA LEU A 219 -1.58 4.71 -2.29
C LEU A 219 -1.28 3.67 -3.37
N LEU A 220 -0.69 2.53 -3.01
CA LEU A 220 -0.42 1.44 -3.95
C LEU A 220 -1.71 0.91 -4.59
N ALA A 221 -2.76 0.72 -3.78
CA ALA A 221 -4.07 0.30 -4.27
C ALA A 221 -4.69 1.34 -5.23
N LEU A 222 -4.66 2.63 -4.88
CA LEU A 222 -5.14 3.72 -5.75
C LEU A 222 -4.40 3.74 -7.10
N VAL A 223 -3.08 3.56 -7.08
CA VAL A 223 -2.28 3.46 -8.31
C VAL A 223 -2.66 2.23 -9.12
N PHE A 224 -2.87 1.09 -8.47
CA PHE A 224 -3.33 -0.11 -9.14
C PHE A 224 -4.73 0.08 -9.78
N ALA A 225 -5.67 0.75 -9.10
CA ALA A 225 -6.97 1.10 -9.65
C ALA A 225 -6.87 1.99 -10.89
N LEU A 226 -6.00 3.01 -10.85
CA LEU A 226 -5.81 3.93 -11.98
C LEU A 226 -5.40 3.21 -13.26
N TYR A 227 -4.38 2.35 -13.17
CA TYR A 227 -3.85 1.64 -14.34
C TYR A 227 -4.68 0.41 -14.69
N GLY A 228 -5.18 -0.31 -13.68
CA GLY A 228 -5.99 -1.52 -13.86
C GLY A 228 -7.40 -1.23 -14.40
N LEU A 229 -7.98 -0.07 -14.08
CA LEU A 229 -9.29 0.35 -14.59
C LEU A 229 -9.17 1.33 -15.76
N ALA A 230 -7.98 1.54 -16.34
CA ALA A 230 -7.73 2.59 -17.32
C ALA A 230 -8.76 2.69 -18.47
N PRO A 231 -9.22 1.59 -19.11
CA PRO A 231 -10.22 1.66 -20.18
C PRO A 231 -11.58 2.24 -19.74
N TRP A 232 -11.90 2.15 -18.45
CA TRP A 232 -13.13 2.69 -17.86
C TRP A 232 -12.88 4.06 -17.19
N MET A 233 -11.73 4.24 -16.53
CA MET A 233 -11.33 5.48 -15.85
C MET A 233 -11.27 6.65 -16.83
N HIS A 234 -10.66 6.46 -18.00
CA HIS A 234 -10.45 7.53 -18.99
C HIS A 234 -11.72 7.96 -19.72
N ARG A 235 -12.86 7.28 -19.52
CA ARG A 235 -14.17 7.71 -20.07
C ARG A 235 -14.71 8.96 -19.37
N LYS A 236 -14.19 9.31 -18.19
CA LYS A 236 -14.53 10.56 -17.48
C LYS A 236 -13.28 11.18 -16.87
N ALA A 237 -12.86 12.32 -17.40
CA ALA A 237 -11.62 12.99 -17.01
C ALA A 237 -11.54 13.32 -15.50
N THR A 238 -12.68 13.63 -14.88
CA THR A 238 -12.79 13.90 -13.43
C THR A 238 -12.41 12.70 -12.55
N ARG A 239 -12.48 11.45 -13.06
CA ARG A 239 -12.02 10.27 -12.33
C ARG A 239 -10.50 10.28 -12.17
N ILE A 240 -9.79 10.64 -13.24
CA ILE A 240 -8.33 10.73 -13.26
C ILE A 240 -7.86 11.82 -12.30
N THR A 241 -8.49 13.00 -12.33
CA THR A 241 -8.07 14.10 -11.45
C THR A 241 -8.31 13.83 -9.98
N ARG A 242 -9.47 13.27 -9.63
CA ARG A 242 -9.81 12.91 -8.25
C ARG A 242 -8.89 11.83 -7.69
N LEU A 243 -8.54 10.83 -8.50
CA LEU A 243 -7.62 9.79 -8.07
C LEU A 243 -6.21 10.33 -7.91
N ALA A 244 -5.72 11.13 -8.86
CA ALA A 244 -4.40 11.76 -8.77
C ALA A 244 -4.28 12.64 -7.52
N SER A 245 -5.30 13.46 -7.20
CA SER A 245 -5.28 14.26 -5.97
C SER A 245 -5.28 13.42 -4.70
N MET A 246 -5.99 12.27 -4.69
CA MET A 246 -5.86 11.31 -3.60
C MET A 246 -4.43 10.79 -3.47
N VAL A 247 -3.79 10.36 -4.56
CA VAL A 247 -2.39 9.89 -4.53
C VAL A 247 -1.45 10.97 -3.99
N PHE A 248 -1.62 12.24 -4.39
CA PHE A 248 -0.76 13.34 -3.95
C PHE A 248 -0.88 13.61 -2.44
N TRP A 249 -2.09 13.64 -1.90
CA TRP A 249 -2.30 13.76 -0.45
C TRP A 249 -1.68 12.61 0.32
N HIS A 250 -1.81 11.37 -0.16
CA HIS A 250 -1.22 10.20 0.48
C HIS A 250 0.32 10.25 0.42
N ALA A 251 0.90 10.59 -0.73
CA ALA A 251 2.36 10.71 -0.89
C ALA A 251 2.94 11.84 -0.01
N ALA A 252 2.26 12.98 0.08
CA ALA A 252 2.69 14.12 0.89
C ALA A 252 2.69 13.84 2.40
N ARG A 253 1.80 12.94 2.86
CA ARG A 253 1.70 12.56 4.28
C ARG A 253 2.89 11.71 4.77
N ILE A 254 3.57 10.97 3.91
CA ILE A 254 4.61 10.00 4.31
C ILE A 254 5.89 10.70 4.83
N PRO A 255 6.54 11.64 4.10
CA PRO A 255 7.83 12.19 4.49
C PRO A 255 7.94 12.80 5.90
N PRO A 256 6.92 13.54 6.42
CA PRO A 256 6.98 14.11 7.76
C PRO A 256 7.22 13.11 8.90
N THR A 257 6.85 11.84 8.71
CA THR A 257 7.00 10.77 9.71
C THR A 257 8.01 9.69 9.34
N LEU A 258 8.78 9.85 8.26
CA LEU A 258 9.71 8.82 7.77
C LEU A 258 10.78 8.43 8.81
N ASP A 259 11.17 9.36 9.70
CA ASP A 259 12.10 9.07 10.81
C ASP A 259 11.51 8.06 11.81
N TYR A 260 10.18 8.04 11.97
CA TYR A 260 9.50 7.04 12.79
C TYR A 260 9.62 5.65 12.18
N ALA A 261 9.36 5.49 10.88
CA ALA A 261 9.52 4.22 10.17
C ALA A 261 10.97 3.71 10.24
N ARG A 262 11.95 4.61 10.08
CA ARG A 262 13.38 4.30 10.26
C ARG A 262 13.76 3.92 11.69
N ALA A 263 13.07 4.45 12.69
CA ALA A 263 13.30 4.12 14.09
C ALA A 263 12.71 2.75 14.45
N GLN A 264 11.56 2.39 13.86
CA GLN A 264 10.95 1.07 14.04
C GLN A 264 11.80 -0.06 13.45
N GLY A 265 12.47 0.18 12.31
CA GLY A 265 13.36 -0.81 11.71
C GLY A 265 12.66 -2.08 11.23
N ASN A 266 11.37 -1.99 10.86
CA ASN A 266 10.53 -3.11 10.42
C ASN A 266 9.88 -2.81 9.06
N ASN A 267 8.85 -3.59 8.68
CA ASN A 267 8.11 -3.47 7.41
C ASN A 267 7.57 -2.08 7.09
N HIS A 268 7.36 -1.21 8.09
CA HIS A 268 6.91 0.17 7.87
C HIS A 268 7.84 0.91 6.91
N LEU A 269 9.16 0.82 7.12
CA LEU A 269 10.13 1.52 6.28
C LEU A 269 10.04 1.06 4.82
N ILE A 270 9.91 -0.25 4.57
CA ILE A 270 9.75 -0.80 3.22
C ILE A 270 8.46 -0.29 2.59
N THR A 271 7.32 -0.45 3.26
CA THR A 271 6.02 -0.08 2.68
C THR A 271 5.90 1.42 2.40
N GLU A 272 6.37 2.25 3.34
CA GLU A 272 6.37 3.71 3.18
C GLU A 272 7.32 4.15 2.06
N ALA A 273 8.50 3.52 1.96
CA ALA A 273 9.44 3.76 0.87
C ALA A 273 8.86 3.40 -0.49
N VAL A 274 8.21 2.24 -0.60
CA VAL A 274 7.62 1.74 -1.85
C VAL A 274 6.44 2.61 -2.28
N GLY A 275 5.56 3.02 -1.37
CA GLY A 275 4.47 3.95 -1.67
C GLY A 275 4.98 5.30 -2.18
N LEU A 276 5.98 5.88 -1.50
CA LEU A 276 6.56 7.16 -1.88
C LEU A 276 7.34 7.10 -3.21
N TYR A 277 8.10 6.02 -3.42
CA TYR A 277 8.79 5.76 -4.68
C TYR A 277 7.79 5.62 -5.84
N THR A 278 6.73 4.84 -5.64
CA THR A 278 5.67 4.62 -6.63
C THR A 278 5.03 5.95 -7.07
N ALA A 279 4.66 6.81 -6.14
CA ALA A 279 4.12 8.14 -6.47
C ALA A 279 5.13 9.00 -7.23
N GLY A 280 6.40 9.02 -6.79
CA GLY A 280 7.44 9.82 -7.42
C GLY A 280 7.83 9.38 -8.83
N VAL A 281 7.68 8.08 -9.16
CA VAL A 281 7.90 7.55 -10.51
C VAL A 281 6.67 7.75 -11.39
N LEU A 282 5.47 7.39 -10.91
CA LEU A 282 4.27 7.27 -11.73
C LEU A 282 3.49 8.57 -11.93
N PHE A 283 3.85 9.63 -11.20
CA PHE A 283 3.23 10.95 -11.31
C PHE A 283 4.30 12.06 -11.46
N PRO A 284 5.15 12.02 -12.50
CA PRO A 284 6.24 12.97 -12.68
C PRO A 284 5.78 14.42 -12.79
N GLU A 285 4.50 14.65 -13.08
CA GLU A 285 3.89 15.95 -13.25
C GLU A 285 3.70 16.74 -11.95
N THR A 286 3.77 16.09 -10.79
CA THR A 286 3.74 16.82 -9.51
C THR A 286 5.08 17.51 -9.23
N SER A 287 5.02 18.69 -8.61
CA SER A 287 6.19 19.46 -8.17
C SER A 287 7.07 18.67 -7.19
N ASP A 288 6.48 17.75 -6.42
CA ASP A 288 7.19 16.94 -5.43
C ASP A 288 7.71 15.59 -5.95
N ALA A 289 7.42 15.20 -7.20
CA ALA A 289 7.76 13.86 -7.71
C ALA A 289 9.24 13.49 -7.56
N ALA A 290 10.15 14.40 -7.93
CA ALA A 290 11.60 14.14 -7.82
C ALA A 290 12.02 13.93 -6.35
N ARG A 291 11.43 14.69 -5.42
CA ARG A 291 11.67 14.55 -3.98
C ARG A 291 11.13 13.21 -3.48
N TRP A 292 9.90 12.85 -3.83
CA TRP A 292 9.28 11.59 -3.44
C TRP A 292 10.04 10.37 -3.98
N ARG A 293 10.39 10.38 -5.28
CA ARG A 293 11.20 9.33 -5.91
C ARG A 293 12.53 9.15 -5.19
N ARG A 294 13.26 10.23 -4.95
CA ARG A 294 14.56 10.19 -4.25
C ARG A 294 14.43 9.65 -2.82
N LEU A 295 13.49 10.17 -2.04
CA LEU A 295 13.30 9.76 -0.65
C LEU A 295 12.84 8.30 -0.54
N GLY A 296 11.87 7.89 -1.35
CA GLY A 296 11.39 6.52 -1.40
C GLY A 296 12.48 5.55 -1.82
N ARG A 297 13.24 5.87 -2.88
CA ARG A 297 14.38 5.06 -3.32
C ARG A 297 15.45 4.92 -2.24
N GLN A 298 15.86 6.02 -1.61
CA GLN A 298 16.84 6.00 -0.53
C GLN A 298 16.39 5.16 0.66
N ALA A 299 15.13 5.30 1.08
CA ALA A 299 14.56 4.53 2.19
C ALA A 299 14.45 3.04 1.85
N LEU A 300 14.11 2.69 0.60
CA LEU A 300 14.07 1.30 0.14
C LEU A 300 15.45 0.66 0.17
N LEU A 301 16.48 1.36 -0.30
CA LEU A 301 17.87 0.86 -0.24
C LEU A 301 18.38 0.75 1.20
N GLU A 302 18.02 1.70 2.07
CA GLU A 302 18.30 1.61 3.50
C GLU A 302 17.62 0.36 4.09
N ALA A 303 16.35 0.10 3.76
CA ALA A 303 15.63 -1.06 4.27
C ALA A 303 16.22 -2.39 3.76
N LEU A 304 16.47 -2.53 2.46
CA LEU A 304 17.07 -3.75 1.88
C LEU A 304 18.46 -4.05 2.46
N SER A 305 19.26 -3.02 2.76
CA SER A 305 20.60 -3.21 3.33
C SER A 305 20.60 -3.50 4.84
N THR A 306 19.56 -3.10 5.57
CA THR A 306 19.53 -3.21 7.05
C THR A 306 18.52 -4.23 7.58
N GLN A 307 17.52 -4.62 6.79
CA GLN A 307 16.42 -5.49 7.22
C GLN A 307 16.45 -6.89 6.59
N VAL A 308 17.39 -7.16 5.68
CA VAL A 308 17.59 -8.46 5.06
C VAL A 308 18.94 -9.03 5.48
N GLY A 309 18.92 -10.19 6.14
CA GLY A 309 20.11 -10.91 6.59
C GLY A 309 21.02 -11.37 5.45
N GLN A 310 22.23 -11.78 5.80
CA GLN A 310 23.15 -12.44 4.87
C GLN A 310 22.63 -13.81 4.42
N ASP A 311 21.79 -14.44 5.25
CA ASP A 311 21.04 -15.66 4.96
C ASP A 311 19.71 -15.39 4.21
N GLY A 312 19.36 -14.12 4.00
CA GLY A 312 18.11 -13.70 3.38
C GLY A 312 16.92 -13.59 4.34
N GLY A 313 17.09 -13.88 5.63
CA GLY A 313 16.03 -13.74 6.61
C GLY A 313 15.57 -12.28 6.78
N TYR A 314 14.26 -12.06 6.86
CA TYR A 314 13.72 -10.73 7.16
C TYR A 314 13.76 -10.42 8.66
N VAL A 315 14.11 -9.18 9.02
CA VAL A 315 14.37 -8.73 10.41
C VAL A 315 13.21 -8.95 11.40
N GLN A 316 11.97 -9.10 10.93
CA GLN A 316 10.82 -9.38 11.81
C GLN A 316 10.65 -10.85 12.18
N HIS A 317 11.48 -11.74 11.63
CA HIS A 317 11.46 -13.19 11.92
C HIS A 317 10.05 -13.79 11.85
N SER A 318 9.30 -13.44 10.79
CA SER A 318 7.94 -13.91 10.54
C SER A 318 7.78 -14.29 9.07
N ALA A 319 7.19 -15.45 8.79
CA ALA A 319 6.89 -15.86 7.42
C ALA A 319 6.00 -14.82 6.72
N ASN A 320 4.96 -14.34 7.41
CA ASN A 320 4.01 -13.41 6.82
C ASN A 320 4.64 -12.03 6.54
N TYR A 321 5.44 -11.50 7.47
CA TYR A 321 6.14 -10.24 7.22
C TYR A 321 7.30 -10.37 6.23
N HIS A 322 7.90 -11.56 6.11
CA HIS A 322 8.84 -11.85 5.03
C HIS A 322 8.15 -11.77 3.67
N ARG A 323 6.95 -12.37 3.53
CA ARG A 323 6.13 -12.24 2.32
C ARG A 323 5.75 -10.78 2.03
N LEU A 324 5.31 -10.02 3.04
CA LEU A 324 4.97 -8.61 2.87
C LEU A 324 6.16 -7.81 2.32
N ALA A 325 7.34 -7.98 2.93
CA ALA A 325 8.56 -7.34 2.46
C ALA A 325 8.90 -7.73 1.02
N LEU A 326 8.80 -9.02 0.68
CA LEU A 326 9.03 -9.52 -0.67
C LEU A 326 8.06 -8.91 -1.69
N GLN A 327 6.75 -8.85 -1.37
CA GLN A 327 5.72 -8.24 -2.21
C GLN A 327 6.03 -6.76 -2.49
N ALA A 328 6.33 -5.99 -1.44
CA ALA A 328 6.61 -4.56 -1.56
C ALA A 328 7.91 -4.28 -2.36
N CYS A 329 8.98 -5.04 -2.07
CA CYS A 329 10.25 -4.90 -2.80
C CYS A 329 10.13 -5.33 -4.26
N THR A 330 9.38 -6.39 -4.56
CA THR A 330 9.12 -6.85 -5.93
C THR A 330 8.36 -5.81 -6.74
N TRP A 331 7.36 -5.16 -6.13
CA TRP A 331 6.66 -4.03 -6.75
C TRP A 331 7.62 -2.90 -7.15
N ALA A 332 8.46 -2.44 -6.20
CA ALA A 332 9.39 -1.34 -6.48
C ALA A 332 10.50 -1.72 -7.46
N ALA A 333 11.07 -2.92 -7.37
CA ALA A 333 12.09 -3.40 -8.30
C ALA A 333 11.53 -3.56 -9.73
N SER A 334 10.31 -4.08 -9.86
CA SER A 334 9.62 -4.16 -11.16
C SER A 334 9.37 -2.78 -11.76
N LEU A 335 8.97 -1.81 -10.93
CA LEU A 335 8.70 -0.44 -11.37
C LEU A 335 10.00 0.27 -11.80
N ALA A 336 11.04 0.11 -10.99
CA ALA A 336 12.38 0.64 -11.22
C ALA A 336 12.97 0.15 -12.55
N ALA A 337 12.91 -1.16 -12.81
CA ALA A 337 13.42 -1.76 -14.04
C ALA A 337 12.71 -1.25 -15.31
N ARG A 338 11.41 -0.91 -15.21
CA ARG A 338 10.59 -0.44 -16.34
C ARG A 338 10.66 1.06 -16.61
N ASN A 339 11.31 1.82 -15.74
CA ASN A 339 11.39 3.28 -15.79
C ASN A 339 12.84 3.78 -15.74
N ASP A 340 13.76 2.99 -16.27
CA ASP A 340 15.20 3.29 -16.38
C ASP A 340 15.83 3.74 -15.04
N ASP A 341 15.40 3.12 -13.94
CA ASP A 341 15.84 3.42 -12.58
C ASP A 341 16.20 2.16 -11.79
N ALA A 342 16.76 1.16 -12.50
CA ALA A 342 17.10 -0.13 -11.92
C ALA A 342 17.78 0.03 -10.55
N LEU A 343 17.38 -0.83 -9.61
CA LEU A 343 18.01 -0.87 -8.30
C LEU A 343 19.48 -1.31 -8.44
N PRO A 344 20.38 -0.82 -7.59
CA PRO A 344 21.78 -1.23 -7.62
C PRO A 344 21.91 -2.74 -7.32
N ALA A 345 22.99 -3.35 -7.80
CA ALA A 345 23.21 -4.79 -7.71
C ALA A 345 23.07 -5.32 -6.28
N GLU A 346 23.61 -4.60 -5.29
CA GLU A 346 23.56 -4.98 -3.88
C GLU A 346 22.12 -5.08 -3.34
N ALA A 347 21.23 -4.22 -3.84
CA ALA A 347 19.81 -4.23 -3.48
C ALA A 347 19.07 -5.38 -4.17
N LEU A 348 19.38 -5.66 -5.44
CA LEU A 348 18.85 -6.82 -6.16
C LEU A 348 19.33 -8.14 -5.54
N ASP A 349 20.58 -8.20 -5.09
CA ASP A 349 21.14 -9.35 -4.39
C ASP A 349 20.48 -9.55 -3.03
N ALA A 350 20.22 -8.48 -2.27
CA ALA A 350 19.43 -8.57 -1.04
C ALA A 350 18.01 -9.10 -1.31
N LEU A 351 17.35 -8.60 -2.37
CA LEU A 351 16.04 -9.10 -2.77
C LEU A 351 16.09 -10.56 -3.23
N ARG A 352 17.15 -11.01 -3.93
CA ARG A 352 17.33 -12.42 -4.32
C ARG A 352 17.50 -13.32 -3.09
N ARG A 353 18.30 -12.90 -2.11
CA ARG A 353 18.42 -13.63 -0.82
C ARG A 353 17.08 -13.69 -0.09
N LEU A 354 16.33 -12.59 -0.04
CA LEU A 354 14.99 -12.55 0.54
C LEU A 354 14.05 -13.54 -0.17
N THR A 355 14.08 -13.62 -1.50
CA THR A 355 13.31 -14.58 -2.31
C THR A 355 13.69 -16.01 -1.96
N HIS A 356 14.98 -16.36 -2.03
CA HIS A 356 15.46 -17.74 -1.84
C HIS A 356 15.26 -18.23 -0.39
N ALA A 357 15.42 -17.35 0.60
CA ALA A 357 15.14 -17.68 1.99
C ALA A 357 13.66 -18.00 2.23
N LEU A 358 12.73 -17.25 1.61
CA LEU A 358 11.31 -17.59 1.67
C LEU A 358 11.00 -18.89 0.94
N ALA A 359 11.59 -19.10 -0.24
CA ALA A 359 11.42 -20.34 -1.01
C ALA A 359 11.81 -21.58 -0.19
N ALA A 360 12.91 -21.50 0.57
CA ALA A 360 13.38 -22.58 1.43
C ALA A 360 12.41 -22.94 2.58
N LEU A 361 11.52 -22.02 2.95
CA LEU A 361 10.51 -22.21 4.00
C LEU A 361 9.15 -22.68 3.46
N VAL A 362 8.92 -22.54 2.14
CA VAL A 362 7.65 -22.86 1.51
C VAL A 362 7.65 -24.32 1.07
N ASP A 363 6.66 -25.08 1.52
CA ASP A 363 6.39 -26.41 0.98
C ASP A 363 5.95 -26.28 -0.49
N PRO A 364 6.69 -26.83 -1.46
CA PRO A 364 6.33 -26.68 -2.87
C PRO A 364 5.00 -27.35 -3.24
N ALA A 365 4.59 -28.40 -2.51
CA ALA A 365 3.34 -29.10 -2.79
C ALA A 365 2.12 -28.24 -2.44
N THR A 366 2.11 -27.68 -1.23
CA THR A 366 0.97 -26.90 -0.73
C THR A 366 1.09 -25.39 -0.96
N GLY A 367 2.31 -24.88 -1.13
CA GLY A 367 2.62 -23.45 -1.16
C GLY A 367 2.65 -22.78 0.23
N ARG A 368 2.44 -23.55 1.31
CA ARG A 368 2.36 -23.05 2.68
C ARG A 368 3.75 -22.93 3.29
N ALA A 369 3.94 -21.96 4.17
CA ALA A 369 5.11 -21.83 5.04
C ALA A 369 4.72 -22.07 6.50
N PRO A 370 5.65 -22.44 7.39
CA PRO A 370 5.38 -22.50 8.83
C PRO A 370 4.86 -21.15 9.33
N ASN A 371 3.82 -21.17 10.17
CA ASN A 371 3.32 -19.97 10.83
C ASN A 371 4.23 -19.62 12.03
N TYR A 372 5.42 -19.08 11.74
CA TYR A 372 6.36 -18.61 12.76
C TYR A 372 6.41 -17.08 12.78
N GLY A 373 6.72 -16.54 13.96
CA GLY A 373 6.73 -15.10 14.22
C GLY A 373 5.33 -14.47 14.23
N PRO A 374 5.25 -13.13 14.37
CA PRO A 374 3.97 -12.46 14.40
C PRO A 374 3.27 -12.52 13.03
N ASN A 375 1.97 -12.76 13.05
CA ASN A 375 1.14 -12.85 11.85
C ASN A 375 -0.22 -12.22 12.14
N ASP A 376 -0.51 -11.10 11.47
CA ASP A 376 -1.77 -10.35 11.57
C ASP A 376 -2.57 -10.40 10.27
N GLY A 377 -2.35 -11.42 9.43
CA GLY A 377 -3.11 -11.57 8.19
C GLY A 377 -2.68 -10.63 7.05
N ALA A 378 -1.53 -9.94 7.17
CA ALA A 378 -1.09 -9.02 6.14
C ALA A 378 -0.87 -9.68 4.76
N LEU A 379 -1.66 -9.25 3.77
CA LEU A 379 -1.50 -9.60 2.36
C LEU A 379 -1.74 -8.34 1.52
N ILE A 380 -0.67 -7.66 1.12
CA ILE A 380 -0.75 -6.29 0.59
C ILE A 380 -1.00 -6.21 -0.92
N LEU A 381 -0.76 -7.33 -1.64
CA LEU A 381 -0.96 -7.46 -3.08
C LEU A 381 -1.66 -8.81 -3.41
N PRO A 382 -2.97 -8.97 -3.08
CA PRO A 382 -3.76 -10.17 -3.41
C PRO A 382 -4.08 -10.25 -4.92
N LEU A 383 -3.03 -10.44 -5.71
CA LEU A 383 -3.07 -10.44 -7.18
C LEU A 383 -3.31 -11.82 -7.80
N SER A 384 -3.39 -12.88 -6.98
CA SER A 384 -3.65 -14.26 -7.38
C SER A 384 -4.98 -14.77 -6.83
N GLY A 385 -5.55 -15.82 -7.44
CA GLY A 385 -6.73 -16.53 -6.91
C GLY A 385 -6.38 -17.65 -5.93
N THR A 386 -5.19 -17.58 -5.33
CA THR A 386 -4.76 -18.60 -4.37
C THR A 386 -5.16 -18.18 -2.96
N GLU A 387 -5.32 -19.16 -2.09
CA GLU A 387 -5.59 -18.95 -0.66
C GLU A 387 -4.54 -18.05 0.00
N PHE A 388 -4.93 -17.37 1.08
CA PHE A 388 -4.04 -16.52 1.88
C PHE A 388 -2.78 -17.24 2.32
N GLU A 389 -2.83 -18.55 2.56
CA GLU A 389 -1.69 -19.30 3.07
C GLU A 389 -0.71 -19.75 1.97
N ASP A 390 -1.00 -19.48 0.69
CA ASP A 390 -0.11 -19.81 -0.42
C ASP A 390 0.85 -18.66 -0.71
N TYR A 391 2.14 -18.90 -0.48
CA TYR A 391 3.21 -17.93 -0.64
C TYR A 391 3.79 -17.93 -2.07
N ARG A 392 3.46 -18.94 -2.88
CA ARG A 392 4.03 -19.12 -4.23
C ARG A 392 3.78 -17.94 -5.16
N PRO A 393 2.62 -17.26 -5.20
CA PRO A 393 2.41 -16.18 -6.17
C PRO A 393 3.42 -15.03 -6.03
N GLY A 394 3.63 -14.54 -4.81
CA GLY A 394 4.60 -13.49 -4.54
C GLY A 394 6.04 -13.95 -4.76
N LEU A 395 6.34 -15.19 -4.36
CA LEU A 395 7.65 -15.80 -4.55
C LEU A 395 8.01 -15.97 -6.03
N GLN A 396 7.08 -16.50 -6.83
CA GLN A 396 7.26 -16.74 -8.26
C GLN A 396 7.34 -15.42 -9.04
N ALA A 397 6.61 -14.38 -8.62
CA ALA A 397 6.76 -13.04 -9.20
C ALA A 397 8.16 -12.46 -8.95
N ALA A 398 8.69 -12.60 -7.73
CA ALA A 398 10.04 -12.17 -7.39
C ALA A 398 11.11 -12.97 -8.16
N ALA A 399 10.97 -14.28 -8.25
CA ALA A 399 11.88 -15.15 -9.01
C ALA A 399 11.90 -14.82 -10.51
N CYS A 400 10.73 -14.65 -11.13
CA CYS A 400 10.65 -14.26 -12.55
C CYS A 400 11.36 -12.94 -12.82
N LEU A 401 11.26 -11.97 -11.89
CA LEU A 401 11.91 -10.67 -12.00
C LEU A 401 13.44 -10.77 -11.88
N LEU A 402 13.95 -11.58 -10.96
CA LEU A 402 15.36 -11.59 -10.55
C LEU A 402 16.22 -12.61 -11.29
N ASP A 403 15.63 -13.79 -11.55
CA ASP A 403 16.32 -14.98 -12.03
C ASP A 403 15.85 -15.38 -13.44
N GLY A 404 14.90 -14.63 -14.03
CA GLY A 404 14.42 -14.84 -15.39
C GLY A 404 13.53 -16.08 -15.58
N GLY A 405 13.08 -16.70 -14.49
CA GLY A 405 12.29 -17.93 -14.51
C GLY A 405 11.51 -18.18 -13.22
N ARG A 406 10.67 -19.20 -13.26
CA ARG A 406 9.96 -19.72 -12.08
C ARG A 406 10.88 -20.61 -11.26
N LEU A 407 10.70 -20.60 -9.93
CA LEU A 407 11.35 -21.55 -9.02
C LEU A 407 10.72 -22.94 -9.11
#